data_AF-A0A4Y2LW68-F1
#
_entry.id   AF-A0A4Y2LW68-F1
#
_cell.length_a   1.000
_cell.length_b   1.000
_cell.length_c   1.000
_cell.angle_alpha   90.00
_cell.angle_beta   90.00
_cell.angle_gamma   90.00
#
_symmetry.space_group_name_H-M   'P 1'
#
loop_
_entity.id
_entity.type
_entity.pdbx_description
1 polymer ?
#
loop_
_entity_poly.entity_id
_entity_poly.type
_entity_poly.pdbx_seq_one_letter_code
_entity_poly.pdbx_strand_id
1 'polypeptide(L)'
;MHPYLSHRLQRMKLKMMRYSYQVQYIPRKDLVIADALSRSPIEGGADEEPTKEIADYIQMVIATLSASVKELSEIWQAQQEGEVCVQLINFVQEGWPEKKGFAYPFVEISGI
;
A
#
# COMPACT_ATOMS: atom_id res chain seq x y z
N MET A 1 -1.77 -9.76 -24.38
CA MET A 1 -0.88 -9.45 -23.25
C MET A 1 -1.70 -8.63 -22.25
N HIS A 2 -2.23 -9.24 -21.19
CA HIS A 2 -3.03 -8.49 -20.21
C HIS A 2 -2.05 -7.63 -19.37
N PRO A 3 -2.15 -6.28 -19.37
CA PRO A 3 -1.34 -5.47 -18.49
C PRO A 3 -1.73 -5.82 -17.05
N TYR A 4 -0.79 -6.34 -16.28
CA TYR A 4 -1.05 -6.66 -14.88
C TYR A 4 -1.38 -5.38 -14.14
N LEU A 5 -2.63 -5.28 -13.71
CA LEU A 5 -3.15 -4.19 -12.90
C LEU A 5 -2.37 -4.16 -11.58
N SER A 6 -1.94 -3.00 -11.09
CA SER A 6 -1.25 -2.92 -9.81
C SER A 6 -2.11 -3.50 -8.68
N HIS A 7 -1.50 -4.06 -7.62
CA HIS A 7 -2.26 -4.65 -6.52
C HIS A 7 -3.28 -3.70 -5.89
N ARG A 8 -2.97 -2.40 -5.82
CA ARG A 8 -3.92 -1.37 -5.35
C ARG A 8 -5.13 -1.27 -6.25
N LEU A 9 -4.91 -1.28 -7.56
CA LEU A 9 -5.95 -1.11 -8.55
C LEU A 9 -6.75 -2.42 -8.75
N GLN A 10 -6.14 -3.58 -8.52
CA GLN A 10 -6.84 -4.87 -8.37
C GLN A 10 -7.80 -4.86 -7.18
N ARG A 11 -7.33 -4.46 -5.99
CA ARG A 11 -8.18 -4.32 -4.79
C ARG A 11 -9.32 -3.33 -5.00
N MET A 12 -9.04 -2.17 -5.59
CA MET A 12 -10.07 -1.19 -5.94
C MET A 12 -11.11 -1.79 -6.88
N LYS A 13 -10.68 -2.51 -7.93
CA LYS A 13 -11.58 -3.18 -8.86
C LYS A 13 -12.49 -4.18 -8.15
N LEU A 14 -11.93 -5.01 -7.25
CA LEU A 14 -12.69 -5.98 -6.45
C LEU A 14 -13.76 -5.30 -5.59
N LYS A 15 -13.40 -4.22 -4.87
CA LYS A 15 -14.37 -3.41 -4.10
C LYS A 15 -15.53 -2.91 -4.97
N MET A 16 -15.21 -2.47 -6.19
CA MET A 16 -16.18 -1.86 -7.10
C MET A 16 -17.05 -2.88 -7.86
N MET A 17 -16.73 -4.19 -7.86
CA MET A 17 -17.48 -5.20 -8.63
C MET A 17 -18.96 -5.34 -8.24
N ARG A 18 -19.33 -4.92 -7.03
CA ARG A 18 -20.72 -4.94 -6.54
C ARG A 18 -21.60 -3.83 -7.15
N TYR A 19 -21.00 -2.91 -7.88
CA TYR A 19 -21.69 -1.78 -8.50
C TYR A 19 -21.60 -1.87 -10.03
N SER A 20 -22.62 -1.35 -10.71
CA SER A 20 -22.51 -0.99 -12.12
C SER A 20 -21.96 0.43 -12.20
N TYR A 21 -20.77 0.62 -12.76
CA TYR A 21 -20.09 1.92 -12.78
C TYR A 21 -19.33 2.15 -14.09
N GLN A 22 -19.05 3.43 -14.38
CA GLN A 22 -18.14 3.87 -15.42
C GLN A 22 -17.04 4.73 -14.82
N VAL A 23 -15.80 4.54 -15.27
CA VAL A 23 -14.65 5.33 -14.82
C VAL A 23 -14.44 6.47 -15.82
N GLN A 24 -14.43 7.70 -15.31
CA GLN A 24 -14.19 8.90 -16.11
C GLN A 24 -13.12 9.77 -15.44
N TYR A 25 -12.25 10.38 -16.24
CA TYR A 25 -11.30 11.36 -15.75
C TYR A 25 -12.01 12.70 -15.52
N ILE A 26 -11.81 13.29 -14.34
CA ILE A 26 -12.31 14.61 -13.99
C ILE A 26 -11.11 15.55 -13.82
N PRO A 27 -11.03 16.67 -14.56
CA PRO A 27 -9.98 17.67 -14.38
C PRO A 27 -9.97 18.23 -12.96
N ARG A 28 -8.78 18.56 -12.44
CA ARG A 28 -8.59 19.02 -11.05
C ARG A 28 -9.49 20.21 -10.67
N LYS A 29 -9.69 21.17 -11.58
CA LYS A 29 -10.52 22.37 -11.35
C LYS A 29 -11.98 22.05 -11.01
N ASP A 30 -12.46 20.88 -11.43
CA ASP A 30 -13.84 20.43 -11.23
C ASP A 30 -13.94 19.39 -10.08
N LEU A 31 -12.80 19.03 -9.46
CA LEU A 31 -12.68 18.03 -8.38
C LEU A 31 -12.55 18.68 -6.99
N VAL A 32 -13.04 19.93 -6.83
CA VAL A 32 -12.80 20.75 -5.63
C VAL A 32 -13.34 20.10 -4.36
N ILE A 33 -14.53 19.50 -4.41
CA ILE A 33 -15.19 18.90 -3.24
C ILE A 33 -14.40 17.68 -2.75
N ALA A 34 -14.05 16.77 -3.66
CA ALA A 34 -13.31 15.56 -3.29
C ALA A 34 -11.88 15.90 -2.81
N ASP A 35 -11.19 16.88 -3.43
CA ASP A 35 -9.89 17.36 -2.95
C ASP A 35 -10.01 17.94 -1.53
N ALA A 36 -11.01 18.77 -1.26
CA ALA A 36 -11.24 19.36 0.08
C ALA A 36 -11.50 18.28 1.15
N LEU A 37 -12.38 17.31 0.87
CA LEU A 37 -12.67 16.21 1.80
C LEU A 37 -11.44 15.33 2.03
N SER A 38 -10.64 15.06 0.99
CA SER A 38 -9.42 14.24 1.12
C SER A 38 -8.34 14.87 2.00
N ARG A 39 -8.36 16.20 2.15
CA ARG A 39 -7.41 16.97 2.98
C ARG A 39 -7.88 17.15 4.42
N SER A 40 -9.12 16.80 4.74
CA SER A 40 -9.71 16.96 6.07
C SER A 40 -10.29 15.64 6.59
N PRO A 41 -9.46 14.60 6.76
CA PRO A 41 -9.92 13.33 7.33
C PRO A 41 -10.45 13.53 8.75
N ILE A 42 -11.50 12.79 9.10
CA ILE A 42 -12.08 12.80 10.44
C ILE A 42 -11.28 11.84 11.32
N GLU A 43 -10.92 12.28 12.54
CA GLU A 43 -10.25 11.42 13.52
C GLU A 43 -11.16 10.25 13.91
N GLY A 44 -10.62 9.03 13.85
CA GLY A 44 -11.37 7.80 14.14
C GLY A 44 -12.29 7.31 13.01
N GLY A 45 -12.17 7.86 11.79
CA GLY A 45 -12.76 7.24 10.60
C GLY A 45 -12.15 5.84 10.44
N ALA A 46 -12.94 4.80 10.73
CA ALA A 46 -12.47 3.43 10.73
C ALA A 46 -11.82 3.08 9.38
N ASP A 47 -10.63 2.49 9.43
CA ASP A 47 -10.16 1.68 8.31
C ASP A 47 -11.24 0.62 8.07
N GLU A 48 -11.91 0.71 6.92
CA GLU A 48 -12.91 -0.28 6.55
C GLU A 48 -12.26 -1.66 6.59
N GLU A 49 -12.76 -2.53 7.48
CA GLU A 49 -12.39 -3.94 7.51
C GLU A 49 -12.45 -4.50 6.07
N PRO A 50 -11.41 -5.21 5.61
CA PRO A 50 -11.40 -5.75 4.26
C PRO A 50 -12.64 -6.64 4.07
N THR A 51 -13.39 -6.41 2.99
CA THR A 51 -14.52 -7.28 2.68
C THR A 51 -14.01 -8.70 2.42
N LYS A 52 -14.88 -9.70 2.63
CA LYS A 52 -14.52 -11.11 2.48
C LYS A 52 -13.83 -11.40 1.14
N GLU A 53 -14.29 -10.80 0.05
CA GLU A 53 -13.71 -10.99 -1.28
C GLU A 53 -12.26 -10.47 -1.38
N ILE A 54 -11.94 -9.40 -0.64
CA ILE A 54 -10.59 -8.84 -0.58
C ILE A 54 -9.71 -9.73 0.27
N ALA A 55 -10.22 -10.22 1.41
CA ALA A 55 -9.50 -11.15 2.27
C ALA A 55 -9.17 -12.45 1.53
N ASP A 56 -10.15 -13.05 0.85
CA ASP A 56 -9.99 -14.26 0.04
C ASP A 56 -8.98 -14.02 -1.12
N TYR A 57 -9.02 -12.85 -1.76
CA TYR A 57 -8.04 -12.48 -2.78
C TYR A 57 -6.62 -12.37 -2.22
N ILE A 58 -6.46 -11.78 -1.03
CA ILE A 58 -5.15 -11.71 -0.36
C ILE A 58 -4.61 -13.11 -0.10
N GLN A 59 -5.45 -14.02 0.41
CA GLN A 59 -5.06 -15.42 0.64
C GLN A 59 -4.67 -16.11 -0.68
N MET A 60 -5.43 -15.90 -1.76
CA MET A 60 -5.09 -16.44 -3.08
C MET A 60 -3.74 -15.90 -3.59
N VAL A 61 -3.46 -14.61 -3.44
CA VAL A 61 -2.17 -14.02 -3.82
C VAL A 61 -1.04 -14.67 -3.03
N ILE A 62 -1.20 -14.84 -1.71
CA ILE A 62 -0.23 -15.54 -0.85
C ILE A 62 0.00 -16.98 -1.32
N ALA A 63 -1.08 -17.71 -1.63
CA ALA A 63 -1.00 -19.10 -2.08
C ALA A 63 -0.39 -19.27 -3.48
N THR A 64 -0.43 -18.24 -4.32
CA THR A 64 0.09 -18.27 -5.70
C THR A 64 1.50 -17.70 -5.83
N LEU A 65 2.08 -17.19 -4.75
CA LEU A 65 3.48 -16.79 -4.74
C LEU A 65 4.37 -17.98 -5.08
N SER A 66 5.25 -17.81 -6.07
CA SER A 66 6.27 -18.79 -6.45
C SER A 66 7.46 -18.73 -5.48
N ALA A 67 7.18 -18.81 -4.19
CA ALA A 67 8.16 -18.85 -3.13
C ALA A 67 7.76 -19.96 -2.16
N SER A 68 8.71 -20.84 -1.85
CA SER A 68 8.54 -21.84 -0.81
C SER A 68 8.42 -21.18 0.55
N VAL A 69 7.78 -21.88 1.49
CA VAL A 69 7.67 -21.42 2.90
C VAL A 69 9.06 -21.11 3.49
N LYS A 70 10.08 -21.88 3.10
CA LYS A 70 11.46 -21.68 3.53
C LYS A 70 12.04 -20.37 2.99
N GLU A 71 11.90 -20.10 1.69
CA GLU A 71 12.38 -18.85 1.08
C GLU A 71 11.69 -17.62 1.67
N LEU A 72 10.38 -17.70 1.92
CA LEU A 72 9.64 -16.63 2.61
C LEU A 72 10.17 -16.40 4.03
N SER A 73 10.50 -17.47 4.76
CA SER A 73 11.10 -17.37 6.08
C SER A 73 12.49 -16.74 6.03
N GLU A 74 13.31 -17.09 5.03
CA GLU A 74 14.65 -16.52 4.85
C GLU A 74 14.57 -15.02 4.53
N ILE A 75 13.65 -14.62 3.64
CA ILE A 75 13.38 -13.21 3.33
C ILE A 75 12.95 -12.46 4.59
N TRP A 76 12.06 -13.04 5.39
CA TRP A 76 11.60 -12.43 6.64
C TRP A 76 12.77 -12.23 7.62
N GLN A 77 13.62 -13.24 7.83
CA GLN A 77 14.79 -13.12 8.69
C GLN A 77 15.75 -12.02 8.22
N ALA A 78 16.03 -11.97 6.90
CA ALA A 78 16.88 -10.92 6.33
C ALA A 78 16.30 -9.50 6.54
N GLN A 79 14.96 -9.36 6.53
CA GLN A 79 14.29 -8.09 6.83
C GLN A 79 14.41 -7.68 8.30
N GLN A 80 14.51 -8.64 9.22
CA GLN A 80 14.72 -8.37 10.65
C GLN A 80 16.15 -7.95 10.98
N GLU A 81 17.11 -8.35 10.16
CA GLU A 81 18.52 -7.98 10.32
C GLU A 81 18.88 -6.66 9.63
N GLY A 82 18.15 -6.29 8.57
CA GLY A 82 18.39 -5.07 7.80
C GLY A 82 17.90 -3.80 8.51
N GLU A 83 18.81 -2.89 8.87
CA GLU A 83 18.49 -1.63 9.56
C GLU A 83 17.35 -0.84 8.91
N VAL A 84 17.39 -0.67 7.57
CA VAL A 84 16.35 0.05 6.82
C VAL A 84 15.00 -0.68 6.87
N CYS A 85 15.01 -2.01 6.79
CA CYS A 85 13.78 -2.81 6.84
C CYS A 85 13.15 -2.75 8.24
N VAL A 86 13.97 -2.86 9.29
CA VAL A 86 13.51 -2.72 10.68
C VAL A 86 12.93 -1.33 10.93
N GLN A 87 13.60 -0.27 10.49
CA GLN A 87 13.05 1.10 10.58
C GLN A 87 11.72 1.23 9.86
N LEU A 88 11.61 0.66 8.66
CA LEU A 88 10.36 0.68 7.89
C LEU A 88 9.24 -0.09 8.60
N ILE A 89 9.52 -1.26 9.18
CA ILE A 89 8.56 -2.04 9.96
C ILE A 89 8.04 -1.21 11.13
N ASN A 90 8.95 -0.55 11.87
CA ASN A 90 8.58 0.30 13.00
C ASN A 90 7.68 1.47 12.54
N PHE A 91 7.98 2.13 11.43
CA PHE A 91 7.13 3.21 10.91
C PHE A 91 5.74 2.74 10.48
N VAL A 92 5.63 1.51 9.96
CA VAL A 92 4.32 0.93 9.61
C VAL A 92 3.51 0.63 10.87
N GLN A 93 4.15 0.20 11.96
CA GLN A 93 3.47 -0.19 13.20
C GLN A 93 3.15 1.01 14.12
N GLU A 94 4.09 1.93 14.27
CA GLU A 94 4.04 3.03 15.23
C GLU A 94 3.67 4.37 14.58
N GLY A 95 3.62 4.41 13.25
CA GLY A 95 3.36 5.60 12.47
C GLY A 95 4.64 6.29 11.97
N TRP A 96 4.46 7.19 11.02
CA TRP A 96 5.57 7.96 10.45
C TRP A 96 6.00 9.07 11.42
N PRO A 97 7.30 9.35 11.56
CA PRO A 97 7.76 10.46 12.37
C PRO A 97 7.20 11.77 11.84
N GLU A 98 6.74 12.64 12.75
CA GLU A 98 6.27 13.97 12.39
C GLU A 98 7.37 14.75 11.67
N LYS A 99 7.00 15.56 10.67
CA LYS A 99 7.90 16.40 9.87
C LYS A 99 8.63 17.45 10.72
N LYS A 100 9.63 17.03 11.50
CA LYS A 100 10.63 17.90 12.10
C LYS A 100 12.00 17.33 11.74
N GLY A 101 12.52 17.78 10.59
CA GLY A 101 13.90 17.56 10.20
C GLY A 101 14.18 16.28 9.44
N PHE A 102 13.58 16.10 8.26
CA PHE A 102 14.16 15.22 7.24
C PHE A 102 15.47 15.85 6.71
N ALA A 103 16.53 15.80 7.50
CA ALA A 103 17.89 15.82 6.99
C ALA A 103 18.16 14.39 6.52
N TYR A 104 17.90 14.11 5.24
CA TYR A 104 18.31 12.84 4.66
C TYR A 104 19.81 12.68 4.88
N PRO A 105 20.31 11.61 5.53
CA PRO A 105 21.64 11.15 5.21
C PRO A 105 21.50 10.64 3.77
N PHE A 106 21.93 11.45 2.82
CA PHE A 106 22.19 11.02 1.46
C PHE A 106 23.19 9.85 1.58
N VAL A 107 22.69 8.63 1.48
CA VAL A 107 23.56 7.47 1.28
C VAL A 107 24.13 7.70 -0.11
N GLU A 108 25.37 8.18 -0.17
CA GLU A 108 26.14 8.21 -1.41
C GLU A 108 26.07 6.82 -2.01
N ILE A 109 25.34 6.67 -3.12
CA ILE A 109 25.48 5.51 -3.98
C ILE A 109 26.84 5.70 -4.67
N SER A 110 27.90 5.33 -3.97
CA SER A 110 29.21 5.16 -4.58
C SER A 110 29.13 3.95 -5.51
N GLY A 111 29.12 4.22 -6.82
CA GLY A 111 29.38 3.23 -7.86
C GLY A 111 28.18 2.87 -8.74
N ILE A 112 27.71 3.83 -9.54
CA ILE A 112 27.30 3.60 -10.94
C ILE A 112 27.93 4.71 -11.78
#